data_AF-A0A662TQP9-F1
#
_entry.id   AF-A0A662TQP9-F1
#
_cell.length_a   1.000
_cell.length_b   1.000
_cell.length_c   1.000
_cell.angle_alpha   90.00
_cell.angle_beta   90.00
_cell.angle_gamma   90.00
#
_symmetry.space_group_name_H-M   'P 1'
#
loop_
_entity.id
_entity.type
_entity.pdbx_description
1 polymer ?
#
loop_
_entity_poly.entity_id
_entity_poly.type
_entity_poly.pdbx_seq_one_letter_code
_entity_poly.pdbx_strand_id
1 'polypeptide(L)'
;MLRHSVKFTIKPPHPYSLNLTLSPSFVSSLYERQNGWWVRTYGKYATTFKAKQEGHRVIVEVHRACDELKHVIETELGLRQPPFERKVG
;
A
#
# COMPACT_ATOMS: atom_id res chain seq x y z
N MET A 1 20.15 -5.70 -16.27
CA MET A 1 19.83 -4.44 -15.55
C MET A 1 19.24 -4.79 -14.20
N LEU A 2 19.97 -4.55 -13.11
CA LEU A 2 19.45 -4.69 -11.74
C LEU A 2 18.39 -3.61 -11.53
N ARG A 3 17.12 -4.00 -11.46
CA ARG A 3 16.05 -3.10 -11.02
C ARG A 3 16.25 -2.85 -9.54
N HIS A 4 16.80 -1.70 -9.17
CA HIS A 4 16.92 -1.30 -7.77
C HIS A 4 15.52 -1.18 -7.17
N SER A 5 15.11 -2.15 -6.35
CA SER A 5 13.91 -2.02 -5.52
C SER A 5 14.26 -1.44 -4.16
N VAL A 6 13.44 -0.52 -3.68
CA VAL A 6 13.56 0.09 -2.36
C VAL A 6 12.52 -0.54 -1.47
N LYS A 7 12.95 -0.97 -0.28
CA LYS A 7 12.07 -1.51 0.76
C LYS A 7 11.97 -0.53 1.91
N PHE A 8 10.76 -0.32 2.40
CA PHE A 8 10.55 0.44 3.62
C PHE A 8 9.45 -0.19 4.48
N THR A 9 9.47 0.16 5.76
CA THR A 9 8.53 -0.36 6.75
C THR A 9 7.68 0.78 7.28
N ILE A 10 6.37 0.56 7.37
CA ILE A 10 5.40 1.46 7.96
C ILE A 10 4.84 0.82 9.22
N LYS A 11 4.72 1.58 10.29
CA LYS A 11 4.01 1.16 11.51
C LYS A 11 2.58 1.69 11.44
N PRO A 12 1.58 0.88 11.07
CA PRO A 12 0.19 1.31 11.01
C PRO A 12 -0.37 1.62 12.41
N PRO A 13 -1.44 2.43 12.52
CA PRO A 13 -2.21 2.56 13.75
C PRO A 13 -2.80 1.20 14.17
N HIS A 14 -3.08 1.01 15.46
CA HIS A 14 -3.72 -0.21 15.96
C HIS A 14 -5.18 0.07 16.32
N PRO A 15 -6.15 -0.78 15.93
CA PRO A 15 -6.01 -2.00 15.12
C PRO A 15 -5.89 -1.72 13.61
N TYR A 16 -5.06 -2.51 12.91
CA TYR A 16 -4.92 -2.47 11.44
C TYR A 16 -4.66 -3.85 10.86
N SER A 17 -5.33 -4.14 9.74
CA SER A 17 -5.14 -5.36 8.96
C SER A 17 -5.11 -5.02 7.48
N LEU A 18 -3.94 -5.14 6.86
CA LEU A 18 -3.72 -4.98 5.43
C LEU A 18 -4.63 -5.90 4.62
N ASN A 19 -4.87 -7.11 5.12
CA ASN A 19 -5.78 -8.05 4.48
C ASN A 19 -7.21 -7.50 4.46
N LEU A 20 -7.71 -6.98 5.59
CA LEU A 20 -9.04 -6.38 5.64
C LEU A 20 -9.14 -5.08 4.86
N THR A 21 -8.03 -4.33 4.72
CA THR A 21 -7.98 -3.12 3.91
C THR A 21 -8.07 -3.42 2.42
N LEU A 22 -7.42 -4.49 1.95
CA LEU A 22 -7.32 -4.81 0.52
C LEU A 22 -8.28 -5.91 0.04
N SER A 23 -8.97 -6.59 0.95
CA SER A 23 -10.00 -7.58 0.62
C SER A 23 -11.35 -7.05 0.09
N PRO A 24 -11.81 -5.80 0.37
CA PRO A 24 -13.09 -5.32 -0.14
C PRO A 24 -13.12 -5.30 -1.68
N SER A 25 -14.24 -5.71 -2.27
CA SER A 25 -14.41 -6.15 -3.66
C SER A 25 -13.84 -5.21 -4.74
N PHE A 26 -13.93 -3.89 -4.55
CA PHE A 26 -13.35 -2.94 -5.50
C PHE A 26 -11.83 -2.84 -5.38
N VAL A 27 -11.30 -2.81 -4.16
CA VAL A 27 -9.86 -2.74 -3.90
C VAL A 27 -9.19 -4.07 -4.25
N SER A 28 -9.82 -5.21 -4.00
CA SER A 28 -9.25 -6.50 -4.40
C SER A 28 -9.08 -6.64 -5.91
N SER A 29 -9.91 -5.98 -6.74
CA SER A 29 -9.74 -5.98 -8.20
C SER A 29 -8.43 -5.32 -8.66
N LEU A 30 -7.83 -4.51 -7.79
CA LEU A 30 -6.64 -3.72 -8.04
C LEU A 30 -5.35 -4.44 -7.60
N TYR A 31 -5.48 -5.53 -6.85
CA TYR A 31 -4.36 -6.22 -6.25
C TYR A 31 -4.46 -7.74 -6.40
N GLU A 32 -3.31 -8.38 -6.55
CA GLU A 32 -3.21 -9.83 -6.50
C GLU A 32 -2.44 -10.28 -5.26
N ARG A 33 -2.83 -11.44 -4.71
CA ARG A 33 -2.11 -12.06 -3.61
C ARG A 33 -1.07 -13.04 -4.17
N GLN A 34 0.21 -12.77 -3.95
CA GLN A 34 1.31 -13.61 -4.42
C GLN A 34 2.33 -13.84 -3.29
N ASN A 35 2.53 -15.09 -2.85
CA ASN A 35 3.54 -15.46 -1.84
C ASN A 35 3.51 -14.59 -0.57
N GLY A 36 2.30 -14.29 -0.06
CA GLY A 36 2.15 -13.44 1.13
C GLY A 36 2.30 -11.93 0.88
N TRP A 37 2.40 -11.50 -0.38
CA TRP A 37 2.37 -10.10 -0.81
C TRP A 37 1.08 -9.74 -1.51
N TRP A 38 0.62 -8.52 -1.31
CA TRP A 38 -0.37 -7.84 -2.12
C TRP A 38 0.38 -7.05 -3.19
N VAL A 39 0.24 -7.46 -4.44
CA VAL A 39 0.90 -6.83 -5.58
C VAL A 39 -0.12 -5.99 -6.31
N ARG A 40 0.15 -4.70 -6.51
CA ARG A 40 -0.73 -3.81 -7.28
C ARG A 40 -0.66 -4.22 -8.76
N THR A 41 -1.78 -4.57 -9.40
CA THR A 41 -1.76 -5.10 -10.79
C THR A 41 -2.44 -4.21 -11.83
N TYR A 42 -3.19 -3.19 -11.41
CA TYR A 42 -3.94 -2.30 -12.31
C TYR A 42 -3.70 -0.80 -12.06
N GLY A 43 -4.16 0.06 -12.96
CA GLY A 43 -4.06 1.53 -12.80
C GLY A 43 -2.64 2.12 -12.93
N LYS A 44 -2.51 3.42 -12.64
CA LYS A 44 -1.31 4.24 -12.90
C LYS A 44 -0.02 3.69 -12.24
N TYR A 45 -0.16 2.98 -11.12
CA TYR A 45 0.96 2.44 -10.34
C TYR A 45 1.00 0.90 -10.34
N ALA A 46 0.36 0.25 -11.32
CA ALA A 46 0.44 -1.19 -11.52
C ALA A 46 1.90 -1.66 -11.54
N THR A 47 2.20 -2.74 -10.82
CA THR A 47 3.51 -3.40 -10.68
C THR A 47 4.61 -2.52 -10.08
N THR A 48 4.31 -1.29 -9.69
CA THR A 48 5.29 -0.35 -9.14
C THR A 48 5.59 -0.66 -7.68
N PHE A 49 4.63 -1.23 -6.94
CA PHE A 49 4.84 -1.65 -5.56
C PHE A 49 4.06 -2.90 -5.17
N LYS A 50 4.49 -3.50 -4.07
CA LYS A 50 3.80 -4.58 -3.36
C LYS A 50 3.92 -4.38 -1.86
N ALA A 51 2.92 -4.85 -1.11
CA ALA A 51 2.87 -4.71 0.34
C ALA A 51 2.60 -6.06 1.03
N LYS A 52 3.19 -6.28 2.20
CA LYS A 52 2.83 -7.37 3.10
C LYS A 52 2.74 -6.87 4.53
N GLN A 53 2.00 -7.57 5.37
CA GLN A 53 1.96 -7.29 6.80
C GLN A 53 2.64 -8.42 7.56
N GLU A 54 3.52 -8.05 8.49
CA GLU A 54 4.18 -8.95 9.44
C GLU A 54 3.98 -8.39 10.85
N GLY A 55 3.09 -9.03 11.62
CA GLY A 55 2.67 -8.52 12.93
C GLY A 55 2.09 -7.10 12.82
N HIS A 56 2.68 -6.16 13.56
CA HIS A 56 2.28 -4.75 13.60
C HIS A 56 3.04 -3.86 12.61
N ARG A 57 3.56 -4.43 11.52
CA ARG A 57 4.35 -3.70 10.52
C ARG A 57 3.83 -4.01 9.12
N VAL A 58 3.73 -2.97 8.29
CA VAL A 58 3.50 -3.10 6.86
C VAL A 58 4.83 -2.89 6.14
N ILE A 59 5.26 -3.89 5.38
CA ILE A 59 6.47 -3.84 4.58
C ILE A 59 6.06 -3.56 3.15
N VAL A 60 6.64 -2.52 2.56
CA VAL A 60 6.40 -2.10 1.18
C VAL A 60 7.69 -2.24 0.39
N GLU A 61 7.59 -2.86 -0.79
CA GLU A 61 8.67 -2.90 -1.77
C GLU A 61 8.24 -2.14 -3.02
N VAL A 62 9.11 -1.25 -3.50
CA VAL A 62 8.86 -0.35 -4.62
C VAL A 62 9.94 -0.52 -5.69
N HIS A 63 9.55 -0.71 -6.94
CA HIS A 63 10.47 -0.91 -8.07
C HIS A 63 10.94 0.40 -8.73
N ARG A 64 10.28 1.53 -8.44
CA ARG A 64 10.71 2.89 -8.86
C ARG A 64 10.43 3.87 -7.72
N ALA A 65 11.46 4.25 -6.99
CA ALA A 65 11.32 5.22 -5.92
C ALA A 65 11.02 6.62 -6.49
N CYS A 66 9.93 7.23 -6.02
CA CYS A 66 9.58 8.64 -6.20
C CYS A 66 8.87 9.08 -4.91
N ASP A 67 9.14 10.28 -4.41
CA ASP A 67 8.56 10.75 -3.14
C ASP A 67 7.03 10.81 -3.19
N GLU A 68 6.46 11.18 -4.35
CA GLU A 68 5.00 11.15 -4.58
C GLU A 68 4.40 9.76 -4.39
N LEU A 69 5.16 8.71 -4.72
CA LEU A 69 4.67 7.33 -4.68
C LEU A 69 4.47 6.85 -3.24
N LYS A 70 5.31 7.30 -2.30
CA LYS A 70 5.13 6.97 -0.89
C LYS A 70 3.76 7.46 -0.38
N HIS A 71 3.38 8.69 -0.75
CA HIS A 71 2.09 9.26 -0.35
C HIS A 71 0.90 8.54 -0.96
N VAL A 72 1.01 8.14 -2.23
CA VAL A 72 -0.01 7.33 -2.88
C VAL A 72 -0.18 6.00 -2.15
N ILE A 73 0.93 5.30 -1.87
CA ILE A 73 0.90 4.00 -1.18
C ILE A 73 0.28 4.15 0.22
N GLU A 74 0.70 5.13 1.02
CA GLU A 74 0.12 5.37 2.35
C GLU A 74 -1.38 5.63 2.28
N THR A 75 -1.85 6.30 1.23
CA THR A 75 -3.29 6.59 1.03
C THR A 75 -4.06 5.34 0.59
N GLU A 76 -3.57 4.62 -0.44
CA GLU A 76 -4.22 3.40 -0.93
C GLU A 76 -4.28 2.30 0.14
N LEU A 77 -3.28 2.23 1.01
CA LEU A 77 -3.23 1.26 2.10
C LEU A 77 -4.01 1.72 3.35
N GLY A 78 -4.72 2.85 3.29
CA GLY A 78 -5.49 3.40 4.42
C GLY A 78 -4.63 3.79 5.63
N LEU A 79 -3.34 4.06 5.42
CA LEU A 79 -2.36 4.39 6.45
C LEU A 79 -2.27 5.89 6.70
N ARG A 80 -2.76 6.70 5.75
CA ARG A 80 -2.87 8.14 5.89
C ARG A 80 -4.28 8.48 6.38
N GLN A 81 -4.38 9.05 7.58
CA GLN A 81 -5.60 9.64 8.10
C GLN A 81 -5.51 11.17 7.96
N PRO A 82 -5.86 11.78 6.80
CA PRO A 82 -6.27 13.17 6.86
C PRO A 82 -7.57 13.22 7.69
N PRO A 83 -7.78 14.22 8.55
CA PRO A 83 -9.08 14.39 9.20
C PRO A 83 -10.15 14.49 8.10
N PHE A 84 -11.06 13.53 8.08
CA PHE A 84 -12.18 13.48 7.13
C PHE A 84 -13.02 14.77 7.18
N GLU A 85 -13.06 15.41 8.34
CA GLU A 85 -13.91 16.57 8.65
C GLU A 85 -13.46 17.91 8.08
N ARG A 86 -12.36 18.02 7.31
CA ARG A 86 -11.88 19.32 6.81
C ARG A 86 -12.44 19.80 5.46
N LYS A 87 -13.42 19.11 4.86
CA LYS A 87 -14.00 19.49 3.56
C LYS A 87 -15.53 19.45 3.50
N VAL A 88 -16.18 19.87 4.59
CA VAL A 88 -17.53 20.42 4.50
C VAL A 88 -17.48 21.78 5.17
N GLY A 89 -17.25 22.80 4.36
CA GLY A 89 -17.24 24.21 4.72
C GLY A 89 -17.67 25.00 3.49
#